data_AF-A0A935LW57-F1
#
_entry.id   AF-A0A935LW57-F1
#
_cell.length_a   1.000
_cell.length_b   1.000
_cell.length_c   1.000
_cell.angle_alpha   90.00
_cell.angle_beta   90.00
_cell.angle_gamma   90.00
#
_symmetry.space_group_name_H-M   'P 1'
#
loop_
_entity.id
_entity.type
_entity.pdbx_description
1 polymer ?
#
loop_
_entity_poly.entity_id
_entity_poly.type
_entity_poly.pdbx_seq_one_letter_code
_entity_poly.pdbx_strand_id
1 'polypeptide(L)'
;MKKNISRKYFIKNSAFGLAGVALTDFSGIHILKNKKDSINVGFIGTGHRGQGLIHTIKNSNVNQLNVSAVCDIMPDNLAGGLKKAGEHAKSFIDYRRMLDDKNIDAVFIATPIFEHFPMAMNAISAGKHIYLEKTMTTNIEQAVLLAKNERNKKTGTTNRASIPLL
;
A
#
# COMPACT_ATOMS: atom_id res chain seq x y z
N MET A 1 28.32 51.98 -30.04
CA MET A 1 27.94 52.58 -28.74
C MET A 1 27.60 51.45 -27.77
N LYS A 2 28.40 51.22 -26.71
CA LYS A 2 28.10 50.19 -25.68
C LYS A 2 27.07 50.76 -24.70
N LYS A 3 25.86 50.19 -24.64
CA LYS A 3 24.85 50.56 -23.63
C LYS A 3 25.27 49.97 -22.29
N ASN A 4 25.66 50.82 -21.34
CA ASN A 4 25.95 50.41 -19.96
C ASN A 4 24.63 50.04 -19.25
N ILE A 5 24.42 48.75 -19.01
CA ILE A 5 23.29 48.26 -18.23
C ILE A 5 23.52 48.64 -16.76
N SER A 6 22.71 49.56 -16.23
CA SER A 6 22.79 50.00 -14.85
C SER A 6 22.22 48.93 -13.90
N ARG A 7 22.90 48.68 -12.78
CA ARG A 7 22.45 47.73 -11.72
C ARG A 7 21.02 48.00 -11.25
N LYS A 8 20.58 49.27 -11.21
CA LYS A 8 19.20 49.66 -10.88
C LYS A 8 18.18 49.22 -11.94
N TYR A 9 18.59 49.19 -13.21
CA TYR A 9 17.74 48.72 -14.32
C TYR A 9 17.55 47.20 -14.28
N PHE A 10 18.58 46.45 -13.85
CA PHE A 10 18.51 45.01 -13.67
C PHE A 10 17.56 44.61 -12.52
N ILE A 11 17.67 45.27 -11.35
CA ILE A 11 16.78 45.03 -10.20
C ILE A 11 15.31 45.37 -10.52
N LYS A 12 15.09 46.44 -11.29
CA LYS A 12 13.74 46.84 -11.69
C LYS A 12 13.10 45.85 -12.68
N ASN A 13 13.91 45.23 -13.56
CA ASN A 13 13.43 44.21 -14.49
C ASN A 13 13.32 42.81 -13.84
N SER A 14 14.12 42.47 -12.84
CA SER A 14 13.98 41.19 -12.11
C SER A 14 12.75 41.15 -11.21
N ALA A 15 12.29 42.30 -10.70
CA ALA A 15 11.02 42.40 -9.97
C ALA A 15 9.79 42.09 -10.84
N PHE A 16 9.83 42.44 -12.14
CA PHE A 16 8.76 42.10 -13.09
C PHE A 16 8.77 40.61 -13.51
N GLY A 17 9.94 39.95 -13.49
CA GLY A 17 10.04 38.52 -13.78
C GLY A 17 9.41 37.62 -12.71
N LEU A 18 9.45 38.03 -11.44
CA LEU A 18 8.85 37.26 -10.33
C LEU A 18 7.31 37.40 -10.27
N ALA A 19 6.77 38.56 -10.65
CA ALA A 19 5.32 38.76 -10.68
C ALA A 19 4.63 37.93 -11.78
N GLY A 20 5.33 37.64 -12.89
CA GLY A 20 4.81 36.80 -13.97
C GLY A 20 4.81 35.29 -13.67
N VAL A 21 5.74 34.81 -12.83
CA VAL A 21 5.81 33.40 -12.42
C VAL A 21 4.80 33.08 -11.31
N ALA A 22 4.34 34.08 -10.57
CA ALA A 22 3.35 33.90 -9.51
C ALA A 22 1.92 33.60 -10.01
N LEU A 23 1.63 33.80 -11.30
CA LEU A 23 0.29 33.60 -11.88
C LEU A 23 0.18 32.47 -12.91
N THR A 24 1.30 31.83 -13.27
CA THR A 24 1.23 30.58 -14.03
C THR A 24 1.18 29.43 -13.04
N ASP A 25 0.00 28.83 -12.88
CA ASP A 25 -0.25 27.56 -12.21
C ASP A 25 0.88 26.56 -12.50
N PHE A 26 1.86 26.51 -11.60
CA PHE A 26 2.94 25.54 -11.66
C PHE A 26 2.35 24.19 -11.22
N SER A 27 1.64 23.57 -12.16
CA SER A 27 1.12 22.19 -12.12
C SER A 27 2.25 21.14 -12.10
N GLY A 28 3.36 21.45 -11.43
CA GLY A 28 4.61 20.70 -11.44
C GLY A 28 5.25 20.52 -10.07
N ILE A 29 4.72 21.09 -8.98
CA ILE A 29 5.10 20.69 -7.61
C ILE A 29 4.27 19.45 -7.23
N HIS A 30 4.55 18.34 -7.92
CA HIS A 30 4.21 16.98 -7.47
C HIS A 30 5.24 16.44 -6.44
N ILE A 31 6.10 17.32 -5.88
CA ILE A 31 7.16 16.97 -4.93
C ILE A 31 6.75 17.36 -3.51
N LEU A 32 5.54 16.99 -3.10
CA LEU A 32 5.22 16.74 -1.70
C LEU A 32 4.42 15.45 -1.69
N LYS A 33 5.12 14.34 -1.96
CA LYS A 33 4.61 13.01 -1.69
C LYS A 33 4.36 12.96 -0.18
N ASN A 34 3.12 13.19 0.23
CA ASN A 34 2.65 13.03 1.60
C ASN A 34 3.10 11.63 2.06
N LYS A 35 4.21 11.59 2.79
CA LYS A 35 4.69 10.35 3.39
C LYS A 35 3.71 10.08 4.51
N LYS A 36 2.79 9.15 4.29
CA LYS A 36 1.86 8.72 5.33
C LYS A 36 2.73 8.19 6.47
N ASP A 37 2.66 8.83 7.64
CA ASP A 37 3.48 8.47 8.80
C ASP A 37 3.13 7.08 9.35
N SER A 38 1.95 6.57 9.01
CA SER A 38 1.49 5.23 9.33
C SER A 38 0.96 4.49 8.09
N ILE A 39 1.26 3.19 8.04
CA ILE A 39 0.80 2.23 7.05
C ILE A 39 -0.27 1.38 7.74
N ASN A 40 -1.49 1.46 7.23
CA ASN A 40 -2.59 0.63 7.67
C ASN A 40 -2.47 -0.75 7.05
N VAL A 41 -2.31 -1.76 7.90
CA VAL A 41 -2.19 -3.16 7.47
C VAL A 41 -3.45 -3.93 7.83
N GLY A 42 -3.85 -4.83 6.94
CA GLY A 42 -4.90 -5.82 7.15
C GLY A 42 -4.33 -7.22 7.28
N PHE A 43 -4.98 -8.10 8.04
CA PHE A 43 -4.59 -9.50 8.18
C PHE A 43 -5.66 -10.42 7.61
N ILE A 44 -5.30 -11.20 6.59
CA ILE A 44 -6.14 -12.22 5.97
C ILE A 44 -5.67 -13.59 6.50
N GLY A 45 -6.55 -14.25 7.26
CA GLY A 45 -6.22 -15.41 8.07
C GLY A 45 -5.70 -14.98 9.45
N THR A 46 -6.55 -15.10 10.47
CA THR A 46 -6.21 -14.81 11.88
C THR A 46 -6.32 -16.03 12.78
N GLY A 47 -5.98 -17.21 12.24
CA GLY A 47 -5.60 -18.37 13.03
C GLY A 47 -4.29 -18.15 13.80
N HIS A 48 -3.69 -19.24 14.31
CA HIS A 48 -2.52 -19.15 15.20
C HIS A 48 -1.35 -18.33 14.61
N ARG A 49 -1.03 -18.54 13.32
CA ARG A 49 0.03 -17.80 12.62
C ARG A 49 -0.28 -16.33 12.46
N GLY A 50 -1.46 -15.99 11.93
CA GLY A 50 -1.90 -14.59 11.79
C GLY A 50 -1.90 -13.85 13.12
N GLN A 51 -2.40 -14.49 14.18
CA GLN A 51 -2.35 -13.95 15.54
C GLN A 51 -0.92 -13.78 16.09
N GLY A 52 0.00 -14.67 15.73
CA GLY A 52 1.42 -14.53 16.06
C GLY A 52 2.05 -13.33 15.37
N LEU A 53 1.76 -13.13 14.08
CA LEU A 53 2.25 -11.98 13.32
C LEU A 53 1.68 -10.66 13.86
N ILE A 54 0.38 -10.59 14.17
CA ILE A 54 -0.23 -9.40 14.79
C ILE A 54 0.50 -9.05 16.09
N HIS A 55 0.75 -10.06 16.94
CA HIS A 55 1.49 -9.86 18.19
C HIS A 55 2.91 -9.34 17.95
N THR A 56 3.64 -9.91 17.00
CA THR A 56 4.98 -9.44 16.64
C THR A 56 4.96 -7.99 16.17
N ILE A 57 4.01 -7.59 15.31
CA ILE A 57 3.90 -6.20 14.85
C ILE A 57 3.61 -5.27 16.03
N LYS A 58 2.62 -5.60 16.86
CA LYS A 58 2.21 -4.78 18.01
C LYS A 58 3.31 -4.59 19.06
N ASN A 59 4.20 -5.57 19.19
CA ASN A 59 5.31 -5.55 20.15
C ASN A 59 6.65 -5.16 19.51
N SER A 60 6.67 -4.90 18.20
CA SER A 60 7.86 -4.40 17.52
C SER A 60 8.00 -2.90 17.75
N ASN A 61 9.23 -2.38 17.62
CA ASN A 61 9.49 -0.94 17.63
C ASN A 61 9.07 -0.25 16.31
N VAL A 62 8.28 -0.92 15.46
CA VAL A 62 7.83 -0.38 14.17
C VAL A 62 6.52 0.38 14.37
N ASN A 63 6.63 1.59 14.91
CA ASN A 63 5.48 2.44 15.24
C ASN A 63 4.69 2.93 14.00
N GLN A 64 5.20 2.67 12.81
CA GLN A 64 4.58 3.06 11.55
C GLN A 64 3.53 2.04 11.07
N LEU A 65 3.40 0.85 11.67
CA LEU A 65 2.40 -0.13 11.25
C LEU A 65 1.17 -0.10 12.15
N ASN A 66 0.02 0.21 11.56
CA ASN A 66 -1.27 0.19 12.24
C ASN A 66 -2.07 -1.06 11.82
N VAL A 67 -2.38 -1.95 12.76
CA VAL A 67 -3.22 -3.13 12.49
C VAL A 67 -4.68 -2.68 12.41
N SER A 68 -5.10 -2.32 11.21
CA SER A 68 -6.38 -1.65 10.93
C SER A 68 -7.53 -2.60 10.63
N ALA A 69 -7.23 -3.85 10.26
CA ALA A 69 -8.25 -4.82 9.89
C ALA A 69 -7.78 -6.27 10.08
N VAL A 70 -8.74 -7.14 10.38
CA VAL A 70 -8.58 -8.60 10.49
C VAL A 70 -9.66 -9.32 9.70
N CYS A 71 -9.33 -10.46 9.10
CA CYS A 71 -10.23 -11.27 8.30
C CYS A 71 -10.01 -12.75 8.56
N ASP A 72 -11.08 -13.47 8.85
CA ASP A 72 -11.09 -14.93 8.95
C ASP A 72 -12.52 -15.44 8.77
N ILE A 73 -12.67 -16.62 8.18
CA ILE A 73 -13.97 -17.26 8.00
C ILE A 73 -14.43 -17.99 9.28
N MET A 74 -13.50 -18.33 10.17
CA MET A 74 -13.78 -18.99 11.44
C MET A 74 -14.01 -17.95 12.53
N PRO A 75 -15.19 -17.93 13.19
CA PRO A 75 -15.52 -16.92 14.19
C PRO A 75 -14.49 -16.81 15.33
N ASP A 76 -13.98 -17.93 15.82
CA ASP A 76 -13.01 -17.96 16.92
C ASP A 76 -11.66 -17.33 16.52
N ASN A 77 -11.19 -17.64 15.30
CA ASN A 77 -9.98 -17.02 14.75
C ASN A 77 -10.17 -15.52 14.54
N LEU A 78 -11.33 -15.11 14.04
CA LEU A 78 -11.65 -13.70 13.82
C LEU A 78 -11.68 -12.93 15.14
N ALA A 79 -12.35 -13.48 16.16
CA ALA A 79 -12.40 -12.90 17.49
C ALA A 79 -11.01 -12.81 18.14
N GLY A 80 -10.21 -13.87 18.03
CA GLY A 80 -8.82 -13.89 18.52
C GLY A 80 -7.92 -12.88 17.80
N GLY A 81 -8.06 -12.76 16.47
CA GLY A 81 -7.39 -11.75 15.66
C GLY A 81 -7.75 -10.33 16.09
N LEU A 82 -9.04 -10.05 16.24
CA LEU A 82 -9.56 -8.74 16.64
C LEU A 82 -9.04 -8.34 18.03
N LYS A 83 -9.09 -9.28 18.99
CA LYS A 83 -8.56 -9.07 20.34
C LYS A 83 -7.08 -8.68 20.33
N LYS A 84 -6.26 -9.27 19.45
CA LYS A 84 -4.84 -8.94 19.34
C LYS A 84 -4.58 -7.65 18.57
N ALA A 85 -5.40 -7.32 17.58
CA ALA A 85 -5.26 -6.11 16.79
C ALA A 85 -5.56 -4.85 17.62
N GLY A 86 -6.61 -4.91 18.44
CA GLY A 86 -7.11 -3.81 19.27
C GLY A 86 -8.46 -3.26 18.79
N GLU A 87 -9.05 -2.38 19.58
CA GLU A 87 -10.46 -1.95 19.44
C GLU A 87 -10.78 -1.22 18.14
N HIS A 88 -9.77 -0.64 17.47
CA HIS A 88 -9.96 0.13 16.24
C HIS A 88 -9.89 -0.72 14.96
N ALA A 89 -9.57 -2.01 15.07
CA ALA A 89 -9.46 -2.87 13.91
C ALA A 89 -10.84 -3.28 13.39
N LYS A 90 -11.06 -3.19 12.09
CA LYS A 90 -12.27 -3.69 11.44
C LYS A 90 -12.19 -5.21 11.27
N SER A 91 -13.30 -5.92 11.49
CA SER A 91 -13.39 -7.35 11.21
C SER A 91 -14.08 -7.61 9.87
N PHE A 92 -13.59 -8.62 9.15
CA PHE A 92 -14.14 -9.06 7.87
C PHE A 92 -14.28 -10.59 7.86
N ILE A 93 -15.35 -11.09 7.26
CA ILE A 93 -15.48 -12.53 6.97
C ILE A 93 -14.97 -12.83 5.56
N ASP A 94 -15.22 -11.93 4.60
CA ASP A 94 -14.75 -12.03 3.22
C ASP A 94 -13.58 -11.07 2.99
N TYR A 95 -12.41 -11.61 2.68
CA TYR A 95 -11.21 -10.83 2.45
C TYR A 95 -11.32 -9.89 1.24
N ARG A 96 -12.18 -10.20 0.27
CA ARG A 96 -12.36 -9.34 -0.91
C ARG A 96 -12.94 -7.98 -0.52
N ARG A 97 -13.84 -7.95 0.48
CA ARG A 97 -14.37 -6.71 1.06
C ARG A 97 -13.29 -5.92 1.80
N MET A 98 -12.34 -6.61 2.44
CA MET A 98 -11.16 -5.95 3.03
C MET A 98 -10.28 -5.34 1.93
N LEU A 99 -10.06 -6.03 0.81
CA LEU A 99 -9.27 -5.52 -0.31
C LEU A 99 -9.89 -4.28 -0.98
N ASP A 100 -11.22 -4.14 -0.93
CA ASP A 100 -11.92 -2.95 -1.44
C ASP A 100 -11.79 -1.72 -0.49
N ASP A 101 -11.37 -1.89 0.77
CA ASP A 101 -11.18 -0.76 1.70
C ASP A 101 -9.95 0.06 1.31
N LYS A 102 -10.17 1.27 0.80
CA LYS A 102 -9.12 2.20 0.38
C LYS A 102 -8.20 2.66 1.52
N ASN A 103 -8.63 2.49 2.79
CA ASN A 103 -7.81 2.88 3.93
C ASN A 103 -6.74 1.85 4.28
N ILE A 104 -6.81 0.63 3.73
CA ILE A 104 -5.83 -0.43 3.92
C ILE A 104 -4.75 -0.31 2.84
N ASP A 105 -3.49 -0.16 3.26
CA ASP A 105 -2.36 0.05 2.37
C ASP A 105 -1.67 -1.29 1.99
N ALA A 106 -1.61 -2.21 2.95
CA ALA A 106 -0.99 -3.53 2.78
C ALA A 106 -1.79 -4.64 3.47
N VAL A 107 -1.61 -5.87 3.01
CA VAL A 107 -2.20 -7.06 3.64
C VAL A 107 -1.14 -8.11 3.96
N PHE A 108 -1.31 -8.73 5.12
CA PHE A 108 -0.61 -9.95 5.54
C PHE A 108 -1.53 -11.14 5.26
N ILE A 109 -1.06 -12.09 4.46
CA ILE A 109 -1.82 -13.30 4.13
C ILE A 109 -1.17 -14.46 4.87
N ALA A 110 -1.90 -15.01 5.84
CA ALA A 110 -1.51 -16.10 6.71
C ALA A 110 -2.58 -17.21 6.74
N THR A 111 -3.08 -17.55 5.55
CA THR A 111 -4.11 -18.58 5.30
C THR A 111 -3.47 -19.95 4.99
N PRO A 112 -4.24 -21.03 4.80
CA PRO A 112 -3.68 -22.27 4.28
C PRO A 112 -3.01 -22.07 2.91
N ILE A 113 -1.93 -22.82 2.65
CA ILE A 113 -1.03 -22.62 1.49
C ILE A 113 -1.76 -22.58 0.12
N PHE A 114 -2.84 -23.34 -0.05
CA PHE A 114 -3.58 -23.37 -1.32
C PHE A 114 -4.31 -22.06 -1.63
N GLU A 115 -4.61 -21.25 -0.60
CA GLU A 115 -5.25 -19.94 -0.74
C GLU A 115 -4.26 -18.81 -0.99
N HIS A 116 -2.96 -19.02 -0.71
CA HIS A 116 -1.94 -17.98 -0.79
C HIS A 116 -1.89 -17.32 -2.17
N PHE A 117 -1.78 -18.12 -3.24
CA PHE A 117 -1.67 -17.61 -4.60
C PHE A 117 -2.89 -16.79 -5.05
N PRO A 118 -4.13 -17.31 -5.01
CA PRO A 118 -5.29 -16.53 -5.45
C PRO A 118 -5.52 -15.27 -4.59
N MET A 119 -5.34 -15.35 -3.27
CA MET A 119 -5.49 -14.17 -2.39
C MET A 119 -4.43 -13.11 -2.67
N ALA A 120 -3.19 -13.52 -2.91
CA ALA A 120 -2.10 -12.60 -3.22
C ALA A 120 -2.31 -11.93 -4.59
N MET A 121 -2.69 -12.69 -5.63
CA MET A 121 -3.05 -12.11 -6.93
C MET A 121 -4.21 -11.11 -6.82
N ASN A 122 -5.24 -11.42 -6.03
CA ASN A 122 -6.34 -10.49 -5.76
C ASN A 122 -5.86 -9.22 -5.04
N ALA A 123 -4.99 -9.34 -4.06
CA ALA A 123 -4.44 -8.20 -3.33
C ALA A 123 -3.57 -7.29 -4.22
N ILE A 124 -2.72 -7.89 -5.08
CA ILE A 124 -1.94 -7.18 -6.10
C ILE A 124 -2.89 -6.43 -7.05
N SER A 125 -3.94 -7.11 -7.52
CA SER A 125 -4.96 -6.55 -8.41
C SER A 125 -5.70 -5.36 -7.79
N ALA A 126 -5.94 -5.42 -6.48
CA ALA A 126 -6.58 -4.37 -5.69
C ALA A 126 -5.62 -3.23 -5.32
N GLY A 127 -4.38 -3.26 -5.81
CA GLY A 127 -3.39 -2.23 -5.56
C GLY A 127 -2.72 -2.34 -4.17
N LYS A 128 -2.98 -3.38 -3.39
CA LYS A 128 -2.46 -3.54 -2.01
C LYS A 128 -1.05 -4.10 -1.99
N HIS A 129 -0.20 -3.60 -1.09
CA HIS A 129 1.07 -4.27 -0.82
C HIS A 129 0.82 -5.60 -0.11
N ILE A 130 1.68 -6.58 -0.35
CA ILE A 130 1.50 -7.92 0.22
C ILE A 130 2.69 -8.35 1.05
N TYR A 131 2.40 -8.93 2.21
CA TYR A 131 3.26 -9.89 2.89
C TYR A 131 2.58 -11.25 2.81
N LEU A 132 3.28 -12.27 2.34
CA LEU A 132 2.75 -13.62 2.19
C LEU A 132 3.54 -14.56 3.09
N GLU A 133 2.87 -15.32 3.96
CA GLU A 133 3.52 -16.27 4.86
C GLU A 133 4.32 -17.33 4.11
N LYS A 134 5.27 -17.96 4.84
CA LYS A 134 6.21 -18.93 4.28
C LYS A 134 5.46 -20.11 3.66
N THR A 135 6.12 -20.66 2.63
CA THR A 135 5.55 -21.34 1.46
C THR A 135 4.58 -20.41 0.70
N MET A 136 5.18 -19.57 -0.15
CA MET A 136 4.51 -18.50 -0.89
C MET A 136 3.43 -19.03 -1.85
N THR A 137 3.70 -20.16 -2.50
CA THR A 137 2.85 -20.80 -3.50
C THR A 137 3.04 -22.32 -3.45
N THR A 138 2.20 -23.08 -4.14
CA THR A 138 2.30 -24.55 -4.19
C THR A 138 3.21 -25.06 -5.31
N ASN A 139 3.54 -24.20 -6.29
CA ASN A 139 4.47 -24.53 -7.38
C ASN A 139 5.27 -23.29 -7.85
N ILE A 140 6.30 -23.54 -8.67
CA ILE A 140 7.24 -22.52 -9.17
C ILE A 140 6.56 -21.57 -10.15
N GLU A 141 5.66 -22.06 -11.02
CA GLU A 141 4.97 -21.24 -12.02
C GLU A 141 4.14 -20.14 -11.37
N GLN A 142 3.40 -20.47 -10.31
CA GLN A 142 2.68 -19.51 -9.48
C GLN A 142 3.62 -18.48 -8.85
N ALA A 143 4.78 -18.90 -8.34
CA ALA A 143 5.74 -17.96 -7.74
C ALA A 143 6.28 -16.95 -8.76
N VAL A 144 6.63 -17.43 -9.96
CA VAL A 144 7.11 -16.59 -11.07
C VAL A 144 6.02 -15.61 -11.52
N LEU A 145 4.78 -16.10 -11.66
CA LEU A 145 3.65 -15.28 -12.07
C LEU A 145 3.32 -14.20 -11.03
N LEU A 146 3.35 -14.55 -9.74
CA LEU A 146 3.13 -13.60 -8.64
C LEU A 146 4.20 -12.49 -8.66
N ALA A 147 5.48 -12.86 -8.76
CA ALA A 147 6.59 -11.91 -8.81
C ALA A 147 6.52 -10.98 -10.03
N LYS A 148 6.11 -11.52 -11.20
CA LYS A 148 5.91 -10.73 -12.42
C LYS A 148 4.79 -9.69 -12.23
N ASN A 149 3.66 -10.09 -11.66
CA ASN A 149 2.51 -9.19 -11.46
C ASN A 149 2.80 -8.09 -10.43
N GLU A 150 3.49 -8.41 -9.32
CA GLU A 150 3.85 -7.39 -8.32
C GLU A 150 4.85 -6.37 -8.87
N ARG A 151 5.76 -6.78 -9.78
CA ARG A 151 6.65 -5.83 -10.48
C ARG A 151 5.88 -4.91 -11.41
N ASN A 152 4.96 -5.46 -12.19
CA ASN A 152 4.16 -4.72 -13.17
C ASN A 152 3.15 -3.75 -12.52
N LYS A 153 2.78 -3.99 -11.26
CA LYS A 153 1.98 -3.08 -10.44
C LYS A 153 2.60 -1.69 -10.31
N LYS A 154 3.93 -1.61 -10.21
CA LYS A 154 4.64 -0.32 -10.08
C LYS A 154 4.71 0.46 -11.40
N THR A 155 4.58 -0.22 -12.54
CA THR A 155 4.66 0.41 -13.87
C THR A 155 3.29 0.80 -14.42
N GLY A 156 2.21 0.61 -13.65
CA GLY A 156 0.83 0.91 -14.08
C GLY A 156 0.31 -0.02 -15.17
N THR A 157 0.97 -1.15 -15.43
CA THR A 157 0.66 -2.06 -16.55
C THR A 157 -0.26 -3.22 -16.14
N THR A 158 -0.47 -3.45 -14.84
CA THR A 158 -1.45 -4.41 -14.32
C THR A 158 -2.84 -3.78 -14.30
N ASN A 159 -3.61 -4.03 -15.36
CA ASN A 159 -5.05 -3.85 -15.34
C ASN A 159 -5.68 -5.04 -14.61
N ARG A 160 -6.76 -4.83 -13.85
CA ARG A 160 -7.52 -5.90 -13.18
C ARG A 160 -8.01 -6.99 -14.15
N ALA A 161 -8.10 -6.66 -15.46
CA ALA A 161 -8.48 -7.55 -16.54
C ALA A 161 -7.32 -8.38 -17.15
N SER A 162 -6.05 -8.02 -16.91
CA SER A 162 -4.89 -8.73 -17.47
C SER A 162 -4.29 -9.77 -16.54
N ILE A 163 -4.87 -9.95 -15.35
CA ILE A 163 -4.57 -11.05 -14.45
C ILE A 163 -5.49 -12.22 -14.82
N PRO A 164 -4.95 -13.39 -15.21
CA PRO A 164 -5.78 -14.54 -15.50
C PRO A 164 -6.58 -14.89 -14.26
N LEU A 165 -7.90 -14.75 -14.36
CA LEU A 165 -8.82 -15.36 -13.40
C LEU A 165 -8.63 -16.87 -13.55
N LEU A 166 -8.19 -17.51 -12.46
CA LEU A 166 -8.27 -18.97 -12.32
C LEU A 166 -9.73 -19.40 -12.25
#